data_AF-A0A963DVW2-F1
#
_entry.id   AF-A0A963DVW2-F1
#
_cell.length_a   1.000
_cell.length_b   1.000
_cell.length_c   1.000
_cell.angle_alpha   90.00
_cell.angle_beta   90.00
_cell.angle_gamma   90.00
#
_symmetry.space_group_name_H-M   'P 1'
#
loop_
_entity.id
_entity.type
_entity.pdbx_description
1 polymer ?
#
loop_
_entity_poly.entity_id
_entity_poly.type
_entity_poly.pdbx_seq_one_letter_code
_entity_poly.pdbx_strand_id
1 'polypeptide(L)'
;MNDTDPQALPGLPAARELRECAKCGTRFIGWSWHSHCHACYRHIKFDSDAPQHDPEAEMRLLRMELEMIRLELSQERQAYLGMVDQLAMLERACVDLKTERDQWMDRYYKALATRASRRPVIPPGILRRLLWLCHPDRHGDSEAANTATVWLLSQRKKQ
;
A
#
# COMPACT_ATOMS: atom_id res chain seq x y z
N MET A 1 -20.38 30.23 -42.22
CA MET A 1 -19.91 28.97 -41.60
C MET A 1 -20.62 27.85 -42.35
N ASN A 2 -19.85 26.88 -42.85
CA ASN A 2 -20.14 25.94 -43.95
C ASN A 2 -19.81 26.50 -45.34
N ASP A 3 -18.67 26.09 -45.90
CA ASP A 3 -18.66 25.04 -46.93
C ASP A 3 -17.24 24.47 -47.09
N THR A 4 -17.21 23.17 -47.32
CA THR A 4 -16.04 22.29 -47.33
C THR A 4 -15.43 22.28 -48.72
N ASP A 5 -14.15 22.59 -48.83
CA ASP A 5 -13.33 22.33 -50.01
C ASP A 5 -12.85 20.87 -49.98
N PRO A 6 -13.14 20.02 -50.99
CA PRO A 6 -12.40 18.79 -51.18
C PRO A 6 -11.59 18.88 -52.46
N GLN A 7 -10.27 18.68 -52.37
CA GLN A 7 -9.32 18.20 -53.41
C GLN A 7 -7.96 18.92 -53.23
N ALA A 8 -6.80 18.28 -53.29
CA ALA A 8 -6.44 16.91 -53.61
C ALA A 8 -5.08 16.61 -52.95
N LEU A 9 -4.94 15.42 -52.35
CA LEU A 9 -3.63 14.87 -52.00
C LEU A 9 -3.03 14.21 -53.26
N PRO A 10 -1.73 14.40 -53.56
CA PRO A 10 -1.11 13.86 -54.77
C PRO A 10 -1.12 12.33 -54.77
N GLY A 11 -1.52 11.76 -55.90
CA GLY A 11 -1.72 10.32 -56.09
C GLY A 11 -0.52 9.47 -55.71
N LEU A 12 -0.71 8.64 -54.69
CA LEU A 12 -0.10 7.32 -54.64
C LEU A 12 -0.82 6.47 -55.70
N PRO A 13 -0.13 5.88 -56.69
CA PRO A 13 -0.76 4.86 -57.52
C PRO A 13 -0.98 3.62 -56.64
N ALA A 14 -2.12 3.60 -55.95
CA ALA A 14 -2.62 2.44 -55.22
C ALA A 14 -3.21 1.37 -56.17
N ALA A 15 -3.02 1.52 -57.47
CA ALA A 15 -3.43 0.55 -58.46
C ALA A 15 -2.42 -0.60 -58.48
N ARG A 16 -2.93 -1.82 -58.29
CA ARG A 16 -2.17 -3.03 -58.60
C ARG A 16 -2.26 -3.25 -60.11
N GLU A 17 -1.12 -3.35 -60.77
CA GLU A 17 -1.03 -3.48 -62.23
C GLU A 17 -0.50 -4.87 -62.60
N LEU A 18 -0.88 -5.36 -63.78
CA LEU A 18 -0.33 -6.59 -64.33
C LEU A 18 1.08 -6.31 -64.88
N ARG A 19 2.09 -6.96 -64.31
CA ARG A 19 3.51 -6.77 -64.62
C ARG A 19 4.16 -8.12 -64.93
N GLU A 20 5.26 -8.12 -65.68
CA GLU A 20 6.05 -9.32 -65.97
C GLU A 20 7.23 -9.43 -65.01
N CYS A 21 7.43 -10.62 -64.45
CA CYS A 21 8.53 -10.85 -63.52
C CYS A 21 9.88 -10.79 -64.24
N ALA A 22 10.81 -9.98 -63.73
CA ALA A 22 12.16 -9.87 -64.30
C ALA A 22 12.97 -11.18 -64.32
N LYS A 23 12.62 -12.15 -63.47
CA LYS A 23 13.33 -13.44 -63.34
C LYS A 23 12.72 -14.58 -64.15
N CYS A 24 11.39 -14.76 -64.08
CA CYS A 24 10.71 -15.91 -64.72
C CYS A 24 9.77 -15.53 -65.88
N GLY A 25 9.64 -14.24 -66.20
CA GLY A 25 8.74 -13.74 -67.25
C GLY A 25 7.24 -13.93 -66.96
N THR A 26 6.86 -14.53 -65.83
CA THR A 26 5.45 -14.76 -65.49
C THR A 26 4.75 -13.44 -65.19
N ARG A 27 3.55 -13.26 -65.77
CA ARG A 27 2.68 -12.12 -65.47
C ARG A 27 2.10 -12.24 -64.06
N PHE A 28 2.26 -11.20 -63.25
CA PHE A 28 1.77 -11.13 -61.88
C PHE A 28 1.14 -9.76 -61.62
N ILE A 29 0.20 -9.70 -60.68
CA ILE A 29 -0.41 -8.43 -60.27
C ILE A 29 0.41 -7.86 -59.11
N GLY A 30 1.01 -6.69 -59.30
CA GLY A 30 1.93 -6.07 -58.34
C GLY A 30 1.83 -4.56 -58.30
N TRP A 31 2.48 -3.94 -57.31
CA TRP A 31 2.65 -2.50 -57.28
C TRP A 31 3.73 -2.05 -58.26
N SER A 32 3.74 -0.76 -58.58
CA SER A 32 4.65 -0.18 -59.59
C SER A 32 6.14 -0.39 -59.30
N TRP A 33 6.48 -0.64 -58.03
CA TRP A 33 7.85 -0.93 -57.58
C TRP A 33 8.17 -2.43 -57.47
N HIS A 34 7.20 -3.33 -57.62
CA HIS A 34 7.47 -4.77 -57.67
C HIS A 34 8.12 -5.15 -59.01
N SER A 35 9.34 -5.70 -58.94
CA SER A 35 10.11 -6.20 -60.08
C SER A 35 10.03 -7.72 -60.26
N HIS A 36 9.62 -8.43 -59.22
CA HIS A 36 9.57 -9.89 -59.18
C HIS A 36 8.18 -10.37 -58.76
N CYS A 37 7.74 -11.50 -59.32
CA CYS A 37 6.55 -12.17 -58.82
C CYS A 37 6.78 -12.67 -57.39
N HIS A 38 5.70 -12.93 -56.66
CA HIS A 38 5.78 -13.40 -55.27
C HIS A 38 6.66 -14.66 -55.12
N ALA A 39 6.60 -15.60 -56.09
CA ALA A 39 7.43 -16.80 -56.07
C ALA A 39 8.93 -16.48 -56.17
N CYS A 40 9.33 -15.68 -57.17
CA CYS A 40 10.73 -15.28 -57.33
C CYS A 40 11.23 -14.41 -56.18
N TYR A 41 10.39 -13.51 -55.66
CA TYR A 41 10.72 -12.69 -54.49
C TYR A 41 10.97 -13.54 -53.25
N ARG A 42 10.15 -14.57 -53.02
CA ARG A 42 10.32 -15.52 -51.91
C ARG A 42 11.69 -16.19 -51.97
N HIS A 43 12.09 -16.69 -53.14
CA HIS A 43 13.41 -17.29 -53.33
C HIS A 43 14.56 -16.31 -53.06
N ILE A 44 14.46 -15.07 -53.57
CA ILE A 44 15.47 -14.03 -53.32
C ILE A 44 15.58 -13.70 -51.82
N LYS A 45 14.45 -13.64 -51.11
CA LYS A 45 14.41 -13.36 -49.67
C LYS A 45 14.97 -14.52 -48.81
N PHE A 46 14.85 -15.76 -49.29
CA PHE A 46 15.45 -16.92 -48.63
C PHE A 46 16.96 -17.03 -48.91
N ASP A 47 17.43 -16.58 -50.06
CA ASP A 47 18.87 -16.54 -50.39
C ASP A 47 19.61 -15.39 -49.69
N SER A 48 18.92 -14.31 -49.31
CA SER A 48 19.51 -13.16 -48.60
C SER A 48 19.52 -13.36 -47.08
N ASP A 49 20.60 -13.94 -46.55
CA ASP A 49 21.12 -13.77 -45.17
C ASP A 49 20.07 -13.59 -44.05
N ALA A 50 19.07 -14.46 -43.96
CA ALA A 50 18.37 -14.63 -42.69
C ALA A 50 19.35 -15.34 -41.73
N PRO A 51 19.69 -14.77 -40.56
CA PRO A 51 20.46 -15.50 -39.56
C PRO A 51 19.78 -16.84 -39.34
N GLN A 52 20.53 -17.94 -39.45
CA GLN A 52 20.01 -19.26 -39.12
C GLN A 52 19.52 -19.22 -37.68
N HIS A 53 18.20 -19.10 -37.52
CA HIS A 53 17.53 -19.19 -36.25
C HIS A 53 17.75 -20.62 -35.76
N ASP A 54 18.62 -20.79 -34.77
CA ASP A 54 18.87 -22.09 -34.13
C ASP A 54 17.81 -22.28 -33.02
N PRO A 55 16.72 -23.02 -33.31
CA PRO A 55 15.66 -23.22 -32.31
C PRO A 55 16.17 -23.98 -31.09
N GLU A 56 17.25 -24.76 -31.23
CA GLU A 56 17.82 -25.47 -30.09
C GLU A 56 18.59 -24.53 -29.16
N ALA A 57 19.30 -23.54 -29.71
CA ALA A 57 19.93 -22.49 -28.91
C ALA A 57 18.89 -21.67 -28.14
N GLU A 58 17.81 -21.27 -28.82
CA GLU A 58 16.72 -20.54 -28.16
C GLU A 58 16.05 -21.39 -27.07
N MET A 59 15.76 -22.66 -27.35
CA MET A 59 15.21 -23.57 -26.34
C MET A 59 16.14 -23.77 -25.15
N ARG A 60 17.47 -23.80 -25.34
CA ARG A 60 18.44 -23.86 -24.24
C ARG A 60 18.39 -22.59 -23.38
N LEU A 61 18.35 -21.41 -24.01
CA LEU A 61 18.26 -20.13 -23.30
C LEU A 61 16.96 -20.03 -22.49
N LEU A 62 15.82 -20.35 -23.10
CA LEU A 62 14.52 -20.32 -22.41
C LEU A 62 14.45 -21.30 -21.23
N ARG A 63 15.07 -22.48 -21.35
CA ARG A 63 15.15 -23.43 -20.22
C ARG A 63 15.99 -22.85 -19.07
N MET A 64 17.12 -22.24 -19.39
CA MET A 64 17.97 -21.58 -18.40
C MET A 64 17.23 -20.43 -17.71
N GLU A 65 16.53 -19.58 -18.46
CA GLU A 65 15.70 -18.50 -17.91
C GLU A 65 14.59 -19.04 -17.00
N LEU A 66 13.89 -20.10 -17.41
CA LEU A 66 12.87 -20.74 -16.59
C LEU A 66 13.44 -21.32 -15.29
N GLU A 67 14.63 -21.91 -15.34
CA GLU A 67 15.32 -22.40 -14.14
C GLU A 67 15.70 -21.26 -13.20
N MET A 68 16.22 -20.16 -13.74
CA MET A 68 16.54 -18.95 -12.97
C MET A 68 15.30 -18.36 -12.29
N ILE A 69 14.20 -18.19 -13.04
CA ILE A 69 12.94 -17.66 -12.51
C ILE A 69 12.38 -18.58 -11.41
N ARG A 70 12.48 -19.91 -11.59
CA ARG A 70 12.04 -20.87 -10.57
C ARG A 70 12.88 -20.77 -9.30
N LEU A 71 14.19 -20.57 -9.44
CA LEU A 71 15.09 -20.38 -8.31
C LEU A 71 14.75 -19.09 -7.56
N GLU A 72 14.61 -17.97 -8.26
CA GLU A 72 14.22 -16.68 -7.68
C GLU A 72 12.87 -16.79 -6.95
N LEU A 73 11.86 -17.37 -7.58
CA LEU A 73 10.56 -17.59 -6.96
C LEU A 73 10.64 -18.46 -5.70
N SER A 74 11.54 -19.45 -5.68
CA SER A 74 11.74 -20.29 -4.49
C SER A 74 12.38 -19.50 -3.34
N GLN A 75 13.32 -18.60 -3.65
CA GLN A 75 13.97 -17.72 -2.67
C GLN A 75 12.98 -16.69 -2.11
N GLU A 76 12.20 -16.06 -2.97
CA GLU A 76 11.16 -15.12 -2.56
C GLU A 76 10.12 -15.79 -1.67
N ARG A 77 9.69 -17.01 -2.02
CA ARG A 77 8.76 -17.79 -1.17
C ARG A 77 9.36 -18.10 0.20
N GLN A 78 10.63 -18.48 0.27
CA GLN A 78 11.30 -18.72 1.54
C GLN A 78 11.40 -17.45 2.38
N ALA A 79 11.76 -16.32 1.76
CA ALA A 79 11.80 -15.03 2.42
C ALA A 79 10.41 -14.62 2.94
N TYR A 80 9.37 -14.79 2.14
CA TYR A 80 7.99 -14.53 2.53
C TYR A 80 7.55 -15.36 3.73
N LEU A 81 7.83 -16.67 3.72
CA LEU A 81 7.54 -17.55 4.86
C LEU A 81 8.28 -17.10 6.13
N GLY A 82 9.55 -16.73 6.01
CA GLY A 82 10.31 -16.17 7.13
C GLY A 82 9.71 -14.88 7.68
N MET A 83 9.20 -14.00 6.82
CA MET A 83 8.50 -12.78 7.24
C MET A 83 7.16 -13.08 7.93
N VAL A 84 6.40 -14.05 7.42
CA VAL A 84 5.13 -14.50 8.05
C VAL A 84 5.39 -15.05 9.45
N ASP A 85 6.44 -15.84 9.63
CA ASP A 85 6.82 -16.36 10.95
C ASP A 85 7.20 -15.22 11.92
N GLN A 86 7.94 -14.21 11.44
CA GLN A 86 8.28 -13.03 12.22
C GLN A 86 7.04 -12.23 12.64
N LEU A 87 6.09 -12.03 11.72
CA LEU A 87 4.82 -11.37 12.02
C LEU A 87 4.03 -12.15 13.09
N ALA A 88 3.93 -13.47 12.95
CA ALA A 88 3.24 -14.32 13.91
C ALA A 88 3.89 -14.28 15.31
N MET A 89 5.22 -14.13 15.38
CA MET A 89 5.93 -13.93 16.66
C MET A 89 5.63 -12.57 17.27
N LEU A 90 5.65 -11.50 16.47
CA LEU A 90 5.37 -10.14 16.93
C LEU A 90 3.92 -10.00 17.40
N GLU A 91 2.96 -10.59 16.69
CA GLU A 91 1.55 -10.59 17.08
C GLU A 91 1.35 -11.25 18.45
N ARG A 92 2.02 -12.39 18.71
CA ARG A 92 2.01 -13.05 20.03
C ARG A 92 2.59 -12.12 21.09
N ALA A 93 3.76 -11.52 20.85
CA ALA A 93 4.38 -10.59 21.79
C ALA A 93 3.49 -9.37 22.08
N CYS A 94 2.78 -8.84 21.07
CA CYS A 94 1.83 -7.75 21.26
C CYS A 94 0.65 -8.16 22.16
N VAL A 95 0.13 -9.38 21.99
CA VAL A 95 -0.93 -9.92 22.86
C VAL A 95 -0.41 -10.04 24.29
N ASP A 96 0.78 -10.60 24.50
CA ASP A 96 1.37 -10.78 25.82
C ASP A 96 1.56 -9.42 26.54
N LEU A 97 2.19 -8.45 25.87
CA LEU A 97 2.38 -7.11 26.41
C LEU A 97 1.06 -6.41 26.75
N LYS A 98 0.02 -6.62 25.94
CA LYS A 98 -1.31 -6.08 26.22
C LYS A 98 -1.90 -6.71 27.48
N THR A 99 -1.75 -8.03 27.66
CA THR A 99 -2.22 -8.70 28.88
C THR A 99 -1.47 -8.22 30.12
N GLU A 100 -0.15 -8.03 30.04
CA GLU A 100 0.66 -7.51 31.15
C GLU A 100 0.25 -6.08 31.51
N ARG A 101 0.04 -5.22 30.51
CA ARG A 101 -0.48 -3.86 30.70
C ARG A 101 -1.82 -3.90 31.42
N ASP A 102 -2.76 -4.74 30.97
CA ASP A 102 -4.11 -4.80 31.55
C ASP A 102 -4.06 -5.31 33.01
N GLN A 103 -3.21 -6.30 33.30
CA GLN A 103 -2.96 -6.77 34.67
C GLN A 103 -2.33 -5.68 35.55
N TRP A 104 -1.40 -4.90 35.01
CA TRP A 104 -0.81 -3.78 35.73
C TRP A 104 -1.85 -2.69 36.00
N MET A 105 -2.66 -2.33 35.01
CA MET A 105 -3.74 -1.34 35.15
C MET A 105 -4.77 -1.77 36.20
N ASP A 106 -5.17 -3.04 36.20
CA ASP A 106 -6.08 -3.59 37.21
C ASP A 106 -5.47 -3.48 38.63
N ARG A 107 -4.20 -3.89 38.80
CA ARG A 107 -3.48 -3.72 40.08
C ARG A 107 -3.39 -2.26 40.49
N TYR A 108 -3.10 -1.36 39.56
CA TYR A 108 -3.00 0.07 39.80
C TYR A 108 -4.34 0.66 40.28
N TYR A 109 -5.44 0.35 39.59
CA TYR A 109 -6.76 0.84 39.99
C TYR A 109 -7.25 0.23 41.30
N LYS A 110 -6.98 -1.05 41.57
CA LYS A 110 -7.25 -1.67 42.87
C LYS A 110 -6.47 -1.00 44.00
N ALA A 111 -5.20 -0.67 43.77
CA ALA A 111 -4.37 0.05 44.74
C ALA A 111 -4.90 1.48 44.98
N LEU A 112 -5.31 2.19 43.93
CA LEU A 112 -5.93 3.51 44.04
C LEU A 112 -7.25 3.45 44.81
N ALA A 113 -8.12 2.48 44.53
CA ALA A 113 -9.38 2.31 45.24
C ALA A 113 -9.16 2.01 46.73
N THR A 114 -8.17 1.16 47.05
CA THR A 114 -7.78 0.84 48.44
C THR A 114 -7.22 2.06 49.16
N ARG A 115 -6.44 2.91 48.47
CA ARG A 115 -5.95 4.18 49.05
C ARG A 115 -7.06 5.20 49.23
N ALA A 116 -8.02 5.24 48.32
CA ALA A 116 -9.17 6.13 48.41
C ALA A 116 -10.07 5.77 49.60
N SER A 117 -10.32 4.49 49.84
CA SER A 117 -11.11 4.01 50.99
C SER A 117 -10.41 4.19 52.34
N ARG A 118 -9.06 4.18 52.35
CA ARG A 118 -8.24 4.46 53.54
C ARG A 118 -7.92 5.94 53.74
N ARG A 119 -8.51 6.86 52.98
CA ARG A 119 -8.31 8.29 53.23
C ARG A 119 -8.81 8.61 54.63
N PRO A 120 -7.95 9.14 55.51
CA PRO A 120 -8.37 9.49 56.86
C PRO A 120 -9.51 10.50 56.78
N VAL A 121 -10.64 10.15 57.38
CA VAL A 121 -11.78 11.04 57.52
C VAL A 121 -11.31 12.24 58.34
N ILE A 122 -11.46 13.46 57.80
CA ILE A 122 -11.08 14.69 58.51
C ILE A 122 -11.89 14.72 59.82
N PRO A 123 -11.28 14.73 61.01
CA PRO A 123 -12.02 14.75 62.26
C PRO A 123 -13.02 15.92 62.28
N PRO A 124 -14.24 15.73 62.79
CA PRO A 124 -15.31 16.73 62.66
C PRO A 124 -14.95 18.10 63.26
N GLY A 125 -14.13 18.10 64.33
CA GLY A 125 -13.60 19.34 64.91
C GLY A 125 -12.62 20.08 63.99
N ILE A 126 -11.76 19.36 63.26
CA ILE A 126 -10.83 19.95 62.30
C ILE A 126 -11.59 20.43 61.06
N LEU A 127 -12.56 19.66 60.56
CA LEU A 127 -13.38 20.03 59.42
C LEU A 127 -14.15 21.34 59.67
N ARG A 128 -14.72 21.49 60.88
CA ARG A 128 -15.41 22.72 61.28
C ARG A 128 -14.48 23.93 61.33
N ARG A 129 -13.23 23.76 61.81
CA ARG A 129 -12.22 24.82 61.80
C ARG A 129 -11.82 25.22 60.39
N LEU A 130 -11.62 24.25 59.49
CA LEU A 130 -11.30 24.51 58.08
C LEU A 130 -12.42 25.27 57.37
N LEU A 131 -13.68 24.86 57.56
CA LEU A 131 -14.84 25.58 56.99
C LEU A 131 -14.91 27.03 57.46
N TRP A 132 -14.60 27.29 58.73
CA TRP A 132 -14.58 28.65 59.27
C TRP A 132 -13.42 29.51 58.75
N LEU A 133 -12.28 28.88 58.44
CA LEU A 133 -11.13 29.56 57.85
C LEU A 133 -11.33 29.87 56.37
N CYS A 134 -12.01 29.00 55.63
CA CYS A 134 -12.25 29.14 54.19
C CYS A 134 -13.55 29.88 53.83
N HIS A 135 -14.31 30.38 54.82
CA HIS A 135 -15.64 30.95 54.58
C HIS A 135 -15.60 32.13 53.58
N PRO A 136 -16.49 32.17 52.57
CA PRO A 136 -16.51 33.21 51.53
C PRO A 136 -16.58 34.64 52.09
N ASP A 137 -17.43 34.88 53.11
CA ASP A 137 -17.54 36.18 53.80
C ASP A 137 -16.21 36.73 54.33
N ARG A 138 -15.25 35.87 54.69
CA ARG A 138 -13.95 36.30 55.24
C ARG A 138 -12.93 36.61 54.16
N HIS A 139 -13.20 36.18 52.93
CA HIS A 139 -12.31 36.31 51.77
C HIS A 139 -12.98 37.04 50.60
N GLY A 140 -14.03 37.83 50.89
CA GLY A 140 -14.73 38.64 49.88
C GLY A 140 -15.25 37.82 48.70
N ASP A 141 -15.82 36.65 48.95
CA ASP A 141 -16.36 35.75 47.94
C ASP A 141 -15.35 35.28 46.87
N SER A 142 -14.05 35.24 47.21
CA SER A 142 -13.04 34.72 46.29
C SER A 142 -13.39 33.31 45.79
N GLU A 143 -13.13 33.07 44.50
CA GLU A 143 -13.40 31.79 43.83
C GLU A 143 -12.75 30.60 44.55
N ALA A 144 -11.55 30.82 45.10
CA ALA A 144 -10.82 29.82 45.88
C ALA A 144 -11.53 29.47 47.19
N ALA A 145 -12.04 30.47 47.92
CA ALA A 145 -12.79 30.26 49.18
C ALA A 145 -14.12 29.54 48.92
N ASN A 146 -14.82 29.92 47.85
CA ASN A 146 -16.04 29.25 47.41
C ASN A 146 -15.81 27.79 47.03
N THR A 147 -14.79 27.52 46.21
CA THR A 147 -14.44 26.15 45.77
C THR A 147 -14.02 25.28 46.95
N ALA A 148 -13.17 25.80 47.84
CA ALA A 148 -12.73 25.10 49.04
C ALA A 148 -13.89 24.80 50.01
N THR A 149 -14.78 25.77 50.23
CA THR A 149 -15.94 25.60 51.11
C THR A 149 -16.91 24.55 50.58
N VAL A 150 -17.25 24.59 49.28
CA VAL A 150 -18.11 23.58 48.65
C VAL A 150 -17.48 22.18 48.76
N TRP A 151 -16.16 22.07 48.51
CA TRP A 151 -15.46 20.80 48.65
C TRP A 151 -15.47 20.28 50.09
N LEU A 152 -15.16 21.13 51.08
CA LEU A 152 -15.18 20.75 52.51
C LEU A 152 -16.58 20.34 52.99
N LEU A 153 -17.63 21.02 52.53
CA LEU A 153 -19.02 20.64 52.78
C LEU A 153 -19.35 19.27 52.17
N SER A 154 -18.79 18.94 50.99
CA SER A 154 -18.96 17.60 50.40
C SER A 154 -18.30 16.49 51.21
N GLN A 155 -17.20 16.79 51.93
CA GLN A 155 -16.57 15.82 52.86
C GLN A 155 -17.44 15.57 54.09
N ARG A 156 -18.20 16.58 54.55
CA ARG A 156 -19.16 16.43 55.66
C ARG A 156 -20.30 15.47 55.33
N LYS A 157 -20.72 15.39 54.06
CA LYS A 157 -21.78 14.45 53.59
C LYS A 157 -21.30 12.99 53.47
N LYS A 158 -19.98 12.76 53.47
CA LYS A 158 -19.35 11.45 53.32
C LYS A 158 -18.97 10.80 54.67
N GLN A 159 -19.24 11.50 55.78
CA GLN A 159 -19.14 11.00 57.15
C GLN A 159 -20.48 10.39 57.57
#